data_AF-A0AAN8JD50-F1
#
_entry.id   AF-A0AAN8JD50-F1
#
_cell.length_a   1.000
_cell.length_b   1.000
_cell.length_c   1.000
_cell.angle_alpha   90.00
_cell.angle_beta   90.00
_cell.angle_gamma   90.00
#
_symmetry.space_group_name_H-M   'P 1'
#
loop_
_entity.id
_entity.type
_entity.pdbx_description
1 polymer ?
#
loop_
_entity_poly.entity_id
_entity_poly.type
_entity_poly.pdbx_seq_one_letter_code
_entity_poly.pdbx_strand_id
1 'polypeptide(L)'
;MTRSSATKKVIVEKNSQSQTKEKEDDMSVSENENRNDSKTYVTSTEMGQITETILSKFKNVEDLIENRVCSKIEELKTEMKVEIRGIQNEILQIKETVKENEKKIIGNEEKIKCIEETLPQNQNNLLKKIKLLEEEILVKEIHDRKRNLLIYGVKEEKEENIQEVVTHFLLTSLELSKEEVMKIKLCAAHRLRKPVIG
;
A
#
# COMPACT_ATOMS: atom_id res chain seq x y z
N MET A 1 -20.96 -11.42 0.40
CA MET A 1 -19.96 -12.52 0.35
C MET A 1 -19.16 -12.45 1.63
N THR A 2 -19.63 -13.17 2.65
CA THR A 2 -19.17 -14.50 3.12
C THR A 2 -18.10 -14.40 4.23
N ARG A 3 -18.58 -14.73 5.42
CA ARG A 3 -17.89 -15.02 6.68
C ARG A 3 -16.72 -16.00 6.47
N SER A 4 -15.71 -15.96 7.35
CA SER A 4 -15.30 -17.20 8.03
C SER A 4 -14.54 -16.93 9.32
N SER A 5 -15.21 -17.30 10.41
CA SER A 5 -14.60 -17.68 11.70
C SER A 5 -13.83 -18.98 11.52
N ALA A 6 -12.74 -19.20 12.27
CA ALA A 6 -12.22 -20.54 12.51
C ALA A 6 -11.52 -20.62 13.87
N THR A 7 -12.01 -21.58 14.63
CA THR A 7 -11.76 -21.92 16.03
C THR A 7 -10.56 -22.86 16.15
N LYS A 8 -9.79 -22.70 17.24
CA LYS A 8 -9.24 -23.73 18.15
C LYS A 8 -8.66 -25.03 17.54
N LYS A 9 -7.37 -25.28 17.77
CA LYS A 9 -6.86 -26.64 18.01
C LYS A 9 -5.79 -26.65 19.11
N VAL A 10 -6.18 -27.27 20.22
CA VAL A 10 -5.28 -27.76 21.28
C VAL A 10 -4.54 -28.95 20.70
N ILE A 11 -3.21 -28.97 20.80
CA ILE A 11 -2.41 -30.19 20.67
C ILE A 11 -1.51 -30.26 21.90
N VAL A 12 -1.76 -31.29 22.69
CA VAL A 12 -0.93 -31.80 23.76
C VAL A 12 0.06 -32.75 23.11
N GLU A 13 1.37 -32.50 23.26
CA GLU A 13 2.39 -33.52 23.04
C GLU A 13 3.23 -33.68 24.31
N LYS A 14 3.16 -34.90 24.85
CA LYS A 14 4.04 -35.46 25.87
C LYS A 14 5.14 -36.28 25.18
N ASN A 15 6.22 -36.50 25.93
CA ASN A 15 7.37 -37.40 25.73
C ASN A 15 8.55 -36.75 24.98
N SER A 16 9.75 -36.74 25.54
CA SER A 16 10.54 -37.94 25.92
C SER A 16 11.51 -37.59 27.07
N GLN A 17 11.48 -38.31 28.18
CA GLN A 17 12.39 -39.42 28.51
C GLN A 17 13.89 -39.15 28.24
N SER A 18 14.65 -39.01 29.33
CA SER A 18 16.01 -39.51 29.44
C SER A 18 16.15 -40.16 30.82
N GLN A 19 16.19 -41.49 30.80
CA GLN A 19 16.43 -42.39 31.91
C GLN A 19 17.94 -42.54 32.19
N THR A 20 18.22 -43.26 33.28
CA THR A 20 19.43 -44.00 33.67
C THR A 20 20.32 -43.23 34.66
N LYS A 21 20.70 -43.76 35.83
CA LYS A 21 20.93 -45.17 36.19
C LYS A 21 20.51 -45.51 37.63
N GLU A 22 19.80 -46.62 37.74
CA GLU A 22 19.80 -47.52 38.89
C GLU A 22 21.20 -48.14 39.08
N LYS A 23 21.56 -48.34 40.34
CA LYS A 23 22.43 -49.44 40.76
C LYS A 23 21.75 -50.10 41.95
N GLU A 24 20.99 -51.14 41.66
CA GLU A 24 20.73 -52.25 42.56
C GLU A 24 22.00 -53.10 42.60
N ASP A 25 22.47 -53.44 43.79
CA ASP A 25 23.26 -54.64 44.05
C ASP A 25 22.49 -55.43 45.10
N ASP A 26 22.24 -56.68 44.75
CA ASP A 26 21.34 -57.62 45.37
C ASP A 26 22.12 -58.67 46.19
N MET A 27 21.43 -59.27 47.15
CA MET A 27 21.74 -60.51 47.88
C MET A 27 22.96 -60.58 48.83
N SER A 28 22.65 -60.70 50.13
CA SER A 28 22.53 -62.04 50.73
C SER A 28 21.82 -61.99 52.09
N VAL A 29 20.79 -62.83 52.19
CA VAL A 29 20.10 -63.20 53.41
C VAL A 29 21.02 -64.09 54.23
N SER A 30 21.35 -63.68 55.44
CA SER A 30 21.75 -64.58 56.51
C SER A 30 20.81 -64.34 57.68
N GLU A 31 19.91 -65.30 57.88
CA GLU A 31 19.13 -65.46 59.09
C GLU A 31 20.10 -65.53 60.27
N ASN A 32 19.99 -64.56 61.17
CA ASN A 32 20.49 -64.73 62.53
C ASN A 32 19.39 -64.24 63.46
N GLU A 33 18.62 -65.23 63.94
CA GLU A 33 17.73 -65.10 65.07
C GLU A 33 18.53 -64.58 66.26
N ASN A 34 18.36 -63.30 66.56
CA ASN A 34 18.56 -62.82 67.91
C ASN A 34 17.55 -61.70 68.17
N ARG A 35 16.35 -62.13 68.55
CA ARG A 35 15.35 -61.29 69.21
C ARG A 35 15.94 -60.78 70.53
N ASN A 36 16.69 -59.68 70.45
CA ASN A 36 16.81 -58.76 71.56
C ASN A 36 15.89 -57.58 71.24
N ASP A 37 14.63 -57.71 71.63
CA ASP A 37 13.72 -56.58 71.86
C ASP A 37 14.26 -55.75 73.04
N SER A 38 15.46 -55.19 72.90
CA SER A 38 15.85 -54.03 73.68
C SER A 38 15.01 -52.88 73.14
N LYS A 39 13.85 -52.66 73.77
CA LYS A 39 13.20 -51.35 73.73
C LYS A 39 14.23 -50.34 74.20
N THR A 40 14.92 -49.71 73.27
CA THR A 40 15.69 -48.50 73.52
C THR A 40 14.66 -47.44 73.85
N TYR A 41 14.40 -47.26 75.15
CA TYR A 41 13.62 -46.15 75.64
C TYR A 41 14.42 -44.89 75.34
N VAL A 42 14.07 -44.19 74.26
CA VAL A 42 14.60 -42.86 74.00
C VAL A 42 14.29 -42.03 75.23
N THR A 43 15.32 -41.51 75.87
CA THR A 43 15.13 -40.67 77.05
C THR A 43 14.36 -39.41 76.64
N SER A 44 13.58 -38.84 77.55
CA SER A 44 12.83 -37.60 77.27
C SER A 44 13.72 -36.47 76.71
N THR A 45 15.01 -36.50 77.05
CA THR A 45 16.03 -35.55 76.57
C THR A 45 16.42 -35.78 75.11
N GLU A 46 16.63 -37.03 74.70
CA GLU A 46 16.94 -37.38 73.29
C GLU A 46 15.75 -37.10 72.37
N MET A 47 14.52 -37.38 72.83
CA MET A 47 13.30 -36.99 72.09
C MET A 47 13.18 -35.46 71.95
N GLY A 48 13.57 -34.70 72.98
CA GLY A 48 13.63 -33.24 72.92
C GLY A 48 14.61 -32.74 71.85
N GLN A 49 15.83 -33.27 71.82
CA GLN A 49 16.87 -32.92 70.84
C GLN A 49 16.46 -33.28 69.39
N ILE A 50 15.83 -34.44 69.20
CA ILE A 50 15.29 -34.83 67.88
C ILE A 50 14.21 -33.85 67.44
N THR A 51 13.30 -33.48 68.34
CA THR A 51 12.22 -32.53 68.05
C THR A 51 12.76 -31.15 67.70
N GLU A 52 13.74 -30.63 68.44
CA GLU A 52 14.41 -29.36 68.12
C GLU A 52 15.13 -29.40 66.77
N THR A 53 15.77 -30.52 66.43
CA THR A 53 16.44 -30.71 65.14
C THR A 53 15.44 -30.76 63.99
N ILE A 54 14.27 -31.38 64.20
CA ILE A 54 13.20 -31.41 63.20
C ILE A 54 12.62 -30.01 63.00
N LEU A 55 12.33 -29.30 64.08
CA LEU A 55 11.80 -27.93 64.03
C LEU A 55 12.77 -26.96 63.36
N SER A 56 14.07 -27.05 63.64
CA SER A 56 15.08 -26.20 62.99
C SER A 56 15.18 -26.49 61.48
N LYS A 57 15.07 -27.75 61.07
CA LYS A 57 15.02 -28.12 59.64
C LYS A 57 13.77 -27.60 58.96
N PHE A 58 12.59 -27.71 59.60
CA PHE A 58 11.36 -27.16 59.06
C PHE A 58 11.45 -25.65 58.86
N LYS A 59 12.00 -24.93 59.85
CA LYS A 59 12.22 -23.48 59.75
C LYS A 59 13.14 -23.12 58.59
N ASN A 60 14.25 -23.85 58.42
CA ASN A 60 15.15 -23.62 57.28
C ASN A 60 14.47 -23.87 55.92
N VAL A 61 13.58 -24.86 55.83
CA VAL A 61 12.81 -25.14 54.61
C VAL A 61 11.78 -24.05 54.35
N GLU A 62 11.10 -23.56 55.38
CA GLU A 62 10.16 -22.44 55.31
C GLU A 62 10.87 -21.17 54.81
N ASP A 63 12.00 -20.81 55.43
CA ASP A 63 12.83 -19.67 55.02
C ASP A 63 13.32 -19.83 53.57
N LEU A 64 13.69 -21.05 53.15
CA LEU A 64 14.13 -21.31 51.77
C LEU A 64 12.99 -21.13 50.76
N ILE A 65 11.79 -21.62 51.09
CA ILE A 65 10.61 -21.49 50.23
C ILE A 65 10.22 -20.03 50.13
N GLU A 66 10.13 -19.32 51.26
CA GLU A 66 9.79 -17.90 51.30
C GLU A 66 10.75 -17.08 50.43
N ASN A 67 12.06 -17.25 50.63
CA ASN A 67 13.06 -16.54 49.85
C ASN A 67 12.99 -16.83 48.35
N ARG A 68 12.75 -18.10 47.97
CA ARG A 68 12.62 -18.49 46.56
C ARG A 68 11.37 -17.89 45.91
N VAL A 69 10.22 -17.92 46.60
CA VAL A 69 8.97 -17.35 46.10
C VAL A 69 9.10 -15.83 45.99
N CYS A 70 9.61 -15.15 47.02
CA CYS A 70 9.83 -13.71 47.01
C CYS A 70 10.78 -13.28 45.88
N SER A 71 11.87 -14.02 45.65
CA SER A 71 12.80 -13.73 44.55
C SER A 71 12.11 -13.84 43.19
N LYS A 72 11.31 -14.90 42.97
CA LYS A 72 10.60 -15.07 41.69
C LYS A 72 9.53 -14.01 41.46
N ILE A 73 8.85 -13.56 42.52
CA ILE A 73 7.87 -12.47 42.43
C ILE A 73 8.57 -11.16 42.06
N GLU A 74 9.72 -10.85 42.66
CA GLU A 74 10.47 -9.64 42.31
C GLU A 74 11.02 -9.70 40.87
N GLU A 75 11.53 -10.84 40.41
CA GLU A 75 11.92 -11.04 39.01
C GLU A 75 10.75 -10.73 38.06
N LEU A 76 9.60 -11.39 38.25
CA LEU A 76 8.41 -11.18 37.41
C LEU A 76 7.94 -9.72 37.44
N LYS A 77 7.97 -9.08 38.61
CA LYS A 77 7.62 -7.67 38.76
C LYS A 77 8.58 -6.76 38.01
N THR A 78 9.88 -7.08 37.98
CA THR A 78 10.85 -6.33 37.18
C THR A 78 10.64 -6.52 35.68
N GLU A 79 10.38 -7.74 35.22
CA GLU A 79 10.05 -8.06 33.83
C GLU A 79 8.81 -7.29 33.37
N MET A 80 7.71 -7.37 34.13
CA MET A 80 6.48 -6.63 33.84
C MET A 80 6.69 -5.13 33.77
N LYS A 81 7.54 -4.56 34.65
CA LYS A 81 7.87 -3.12 34.59
C LYS A 81 8.65 -2.75 33.33
N VAL A 82 9.49 -3.65 32.81
CA VAL A 82 10.20 -3.43 31.54
C VAL A 82 9.22 -3.45 30.37
N GLU A 83 8.34 -4.46 30.30
CA GLU A 83 7.34 -4.58 29.24
C GLU A 83 6.38 -3.38 29.21
N ILE A 84 5.86 -2.96 30.37
CA ILE A 84 4.97 -1.79 30.48
C ILE A 84 5.66 -0.54 29.95
N ARG A 85 6.95 -0.34 30.23
CA ARG A 85 7.71 0.80 29.69
C ARG A 85 7.90 0.68 28.18
N GLY A 86 8.13 -0.53 27.66
CA GLY A 86 8.17 -0.79 26.21
C GLY A 86 6.88 -0.36 25.52
N ILE A 87 5.74 -0.82 26.04
CA ILE A 87 4.41 -0.48 25.53
C ILE A 87 4.17 1.03 25.61
N GLN A 88 4.55 1.69 26.71
CA GLN A 88 4.42 3.14 26.85
C GLN A 88 5.20 3.90 25.78
N ASN A 89 6.42 3.45 25.45
CA ASN A 89 7.24 4.06 24.41
C ASN A 89 6.62 3.86 23.02
N GLU A 90 6.12 2.66 22.72
CA GLU A 90 5.42 2.39 21.45
C GLU A 90 4.17 3.26 21.29
N ILE A 91 3.36 3.40 22.35
CA ILE A 91 2.19 4.28 22.34
C ILE A 91 2.58 5.73 22.04
N LEU A 92 3.69 6.22 22.62
CA LEU A 92 4.18 7.57 22.34
C LEU A 92 4.59 7.73 20.89
N GLN A 93 5.33 6.78 20.32
CA GLN A 93 5.73 6.80 18.90
C GLN A 93 4.53 6.76 17.95
N ILE A 94 3.54 5.92 18.24
CA ILE A 94 2.30 5.85 17.46
C ILE A 94 1.58 7.20 17.51
N LYS A 95 1.49 7.82 18.70
CA LYS A 95 0.83 9.13 18.87
C LYS A 95 1.52 10.24 18.08
N GLU A 96 2.84 10.23 18.02
CA GLU A 96 3.62 11.18 17.21
C GLU A 96 3.38 10.96 15.72
N THR A 97 3.41 9.70 15.27
CA THR A 97 3.15 9.33 13.87
C THR A 97 1.73 9.72 13.43
N VAL A 98 0.72 9.49 14.27
CA VAL A 98 -0.67 9.90 14.02
C VAL A 98 -0.77 11.41 13.86
N LYS A 99 -0.15 12.19 14.75
CA LYS A 99 -0.14 13.66 14.64
C LYS A 99 0.53 14.15 13.35
N GLU A 100 1.60 13.50 12.93
CA GLU A 100 2.26 13.85 11.66
C GLU A 100 1.35 13.55 10.47
N ASN A 101 0.67 12.40 10.49
CA ASN A 101 -0.27 12.02 9.44
C ASN A 101 -1.49 12.95 9.39
N GLU A 102 -2.03 13.37 10.53
CA GLU A 102 -3.10 14.37 10.60
C GLU A 102 -2.69 15.68 9.91
N LYS A 103 -1.48 16.17 10.17
CA LYS A 103 -0.94 17.36 9.49
C LYS A 103 -0.82 17.15 7.98
N LYS A 104 -0.36 15.98 7.53
CA LYS A 104 -0.25 15.65 6.11
C LYS A 104 -1.63 15.59 5.44
N ILE A 105 -2.64 15.05 6.12
CA ILE A 105 -4.02 14.99 5.61
C ILE A 105 -4.56 16.40 5.41
N ILE A 106 -4.48 17.27 6.43
CA ILE A 106 -4.93 18.65 6.34
C ILE A 106 -4.24 19.39 5.17
N GLY A 107 -2.92 19.26 5.06
CA GLY A 107 -2.18 19.89 3.96
C GLY A 107 -2.53 19.33 2.57
N ASN A 108 -2.97 18.07 2.47
CA ASN A 108 -3.43 17.49 1.22
C ASN A 108 -4.85 17.93 0.87
N GLU A 109 -5.75 18.06 1.85
CA GLU A 109 -7.10 18.59 1.64
C GLU A 109 -7.06 20.02 1.08
N GLU A 110 -6.19 20.88 1.61
CA GLU A 110 -5.98 22.24 1.11
C GLU A 110 -5.50 22.26 -0.35
N LYS A 111 -4.57 21.36 -0.71
CA LYS A 111 -4.06 21.23 -2.09
C LYS A 111 -5.15 20.73 -3.04
N ILE A 112 -5.93 19.73 -2.63
CA ILE A 112 -7.04 19.20 -3.43
C ILE A 112 -8.05 20.31 -3.70
N LYS A 113 -8.43 21.06 -2.67
CA LYS A 113 -9.35 22.19 -2.81
C LYS A 113 -8.83 23.25 -3.78
N CYS A 114 -7.54 23.60 -3.71
CA CYS A 114 -6.93 24.54 -4.64
C CYS A 114 -6.98 24.03 -6.10
N ILE A 115 -6.76 22.73 -6.31
CA ILE A 115 -6.86 22.12 -7.65
C ILE A 115 -8.32 22.13 -8.13
N GLU A 116 -9.28 21.77 -7.29
CA GLU A 116 -10.71 21.77 -7.62
C GLU A 116 -11.23 23.16 -7.99
N GLU A 117 -10.70 24.22 -7.37
CA GLU A 117 -11.05 25.61 -7.68
C GLU A 117 -10.38 26.12 -8.98
N THR A 118 -9.12 25.74 -9.24
CA THR A 118 -8.33 26.26 -10.37
C THR A 118 -8.55 25.49 -11.67
N LEU A 119 -8.82 24.19 -11.61
CA LEU A 119 -8.96 23.35 -12.80
C LEU A 119 -10.13 23.79 -13.71
N PRO A 120 -11.34 24.09 -13.20
CA PRO A 120 -12.43 24.57 -14.04
C PRO A 120 -12.13 25.93 -14.69
N GLN A 121 -11.42 26.82 -13.98
CA GLN A 121 -11.02 28.12 -14.53
C GLN A 121 -10.05 27.94 -15.70
N ASN A 122 -9.04 27.08 -15.53
CA ASN A 122 -8.09 26.76 -16.60
C ASN A 122 -8.77 26.12 -17.81
N GLN A 123 -9.70 25.18 -17.58
CA GLN A 123 -10.47 24.56 -18.66
C GLN A 123 -11.28 25.60 -19.44
N ASN A 124 -11.97 26.51 -18.73
CA ASN A 124 -12.73 27.59 -19.37
C ASN A 124 -11.83 28.55 -20.17
N ASN A 125 -10.65 28.89 -19.65
CA ASN A 125 -9.68 29.74 -20.34
C ASN A 125 -9.15 29.09 -21.62
N LEU A 126 -8.86 27.79 -21.57
CA LEU A 126 -8.42 27.02 -22.74
C LEU A 126 -9.52 26.92 -23.79
N LEU A 127 -10.76 26.65 -23.39
CA LEU A 127 -11.90 26.61 -24.32
C LEU A 127 -12.13 27.95 -25.02
N LYS A 128 -12.03 29.07 -24.29
CA LYS A 128 -12.10 30.41 -24.89
C LYS A 128 -10.98 30.63 -25.90
N LYS A 129 -9.75 30.23 -25.56
CA LYS A 129 -8.59 30.38 -26.44
C LYS A 129 -8.72 29.53 -27.71
N ILE A 130 -9.23 28.30 -27.59
CA ILE A 130 -9.51 27.44 -28.75
C ILE A 130 -10.51 28.12 -29.68
N LYS A 131 -11.65 28.61 -29.15
CA LYS A 131 -12.66 29.31 -29.96
C LYS A 131 -12.10 30.53 -30.68
N LEU A 132 -11.32 31.36 -29.98
CA LEU A 132 -10.68 32.52 -30.59
C LEU A 132 -9.73 32.13 -31.71
N LEU A 133 -8.92 31.10 -31.51
CA LEU A 133 -8.00 30.61 -32.54
C LEU A 133 -8.75 30.00 -33.73
N GLU A 134 -9.86 29.28 -33.49
CA GLU A 134 -10.73 28.77 -34.56
C GLU A 134 -11.32 29.91 -35.40
N GLU A 135 -11.79 30.98 -34.76
CA GLU A 135 -12.30 32.17 -35.43
C GLU A 135 -11.20 32.89 -36.22
N GLU A 136 -10.01 33.06 -35.65
CA GLU A 136 -8.85 33.67 -36.33
C GLU A 136 -8.42 32.87 -37.56
N ILE A 137 -8.37 31.53 -37.45
CA ILE A 137 -8.06 30.65 -38.57
C ILE A 137 -9.13 30.78 -39.65
N LEU A 138 -10.41 30.76 -39.29
CA LEU A 138 -11.50 30.89 -40.25
C LEU A 138 -11.42 32.22 -41.01
N VAL A 139 -11.22 33.33 -40.29
CA VAL A 139 -11.07 34.67 -40.91
C VAL A 139 -9.88 34.69 -41.85
N LYS A 140 -8.74 34.12 -41.44
CA LYS A 140 -7.55 34.04 -42.27
C LYS A 140 -7.77 33.18 -43.51
N GLU A 141 -8.41 32.02 -43.38
CA GLU A 141 -8.75 31.16 -44.51
C GLU A 141 -9.67 31.86 -45.51
N ILE A 142 -10.69 32.57 -45.03
CA ILE A 142 -11.57 33.37 -45.89
C ILE A 142 -10.77 34.46 -46.60
N HIS A 143 -9.93 35.18 -45.87
CA HIS A 143 -9.09 36.24 -46.42
C HIS A 143 -8.13 35.72 -47.50
N ASP A 144 -7.50 34.57 -47.26
CA ASP A 144 -6.54 33.96 -48.17
C ASP A 144 -7.23 33.37 -49.41
N ARG A 145 -8.45 32.84 -49.26
CA ARG A 145 -9.25 32.26 -50.35
C ARG A 145 -10.14 33.28 -51.07
N LYS A 146 -10.23 34.54 -50.64
CA LYS A 146 -11.15 35.55 -51.22
C LYS A 146 -10.99 35.80 -52.72
N ARG A 147 -9.80 35.53 -53.27
CA ARG A 147 -9.48 35.70 -54.70
C ARG A 147 -9.59 34.39 -55.49
N ASN A 148 -9.83 33.28 -54.80
CA ASN A 148 -9.95 31.97 -55.43
C ASN A 148 -11.36 31.80 -55.98
N LEU A 149 -11.45 31.34 -57.22
CA LEU A 149 -12.72 30.98 -57.84
C LEU A 149 -12.83 29.46 -57.87
N LEU A 150 -13.96 28.93 -57.41
CA LEU A 150 -14.28 27.51 -57.51
C LEU A 150 -15.21 27.29 -58.70
N ILE A 151 -14.78 26.42 -59.62
CA ILE A 151 -15.53 26.07 -60.82
C ILE A 151 -15.97 24.61 -60.69
N TYR A 152 -17.29 24.39 -60.64
CA TYR A 152 -17.89 23.07 -60.51
C TYR A 152 -18.43 22.56 -61.85
N GLY A 153 -18.58 21.24 -61.98
CA GLY A 153 -19.17 20.62 -63.18
C GLY A 153 -18.26 20.56 -64.41
N VAL A 154 -16.99 20.92 -64.28
CA VAL A 154 -16.00 20.81 -65.36
C VAL A 154 -15.57 19.36 -65.51
N LYS A 155 -15.83 18.78 -66.70
CA LYS A 155 -15.45 17.39 -67.04
C LYS A 155 -13.94 17.19 -66.86
N GLU A 156 -13.55 16.04 -66.33
CA GLU A 156 -12.16 15.67 -66.09
C GLU A 156 -11.63 14.86 -67.28
N GLU A 157 -10.49 15.27 -67.82
CA GLU A 157 -9.80 14.59 -68.92
C GLU A 157 -8.38 14.18 -68.51
N LYS A 158 -7.85 13.09 -69.09
CA LYS A 158 -6.49 12.64 -68.79
C LYS A 158 -5.50 13.62 -69.41
N GLU A 159 -4.49 14.01 -68.63
CA GLU A 159 -3.41 14.93 -69.06
C GLU A 159 -3.94 16.31 -69.50
N GLU A 160 -5.00 16.81 -68.86
CA GLU A 160 -5.57 18.12 -69.16
C GLU A 160 -4.63 19.28 -68.79
N ASN A 161 -4.57 20.29 -69.66
CA ASN A 161 -3.98 21.58 -69.31
C ASN A 161 -5.02 22.43 -68.57
N ILE A 162 -4.93 22.47 -67.24
CA ILE A 162 -5.90 23.14 -66.38
C ILE A 162 -6.04 24.63 -66.71
N GLN A 163 -4.96 25.30 -67.15
CA GLN A 163 -5.04 26.72 -67.52
C GLN A 163 -5.91 26.92 -68.77
N GLU A 164 -5.74 26.08 -69.79
CA GLU A 164 -6.55 26.13 -71.01
C GLU A 164 -8.02 25.83 -70.72
N VAL A 165 -8.29 24.86 -69.85
CA VAL A 165 -9.65 24.53 -69.39
C VAL A 165 -10.32 25.74 -68.73
N VAL A 166 -9.59 26.46 -67.85
CA VAL A 166 -10.10 27.68 -67.23
C VAL A 166 -10.33 28.78 -68.26
N THR A 167 -9.38 29.03 -69.16
CA THR A 167 -9.53 30.03 -70.23
C THR A 167 -10.74 29.73 -71.12
N HIS A 168 -10.91 28.47 -71.53
CA HIS A 168 -12.08 28.03 -72.29
C HIS A 168 -13.36 28.28 -71.49
N PHE A 169 -13.41 27.90 -70.22
CA PHE A 169 -14.57 28.14 -69.36
C PHE A 169 -14.95 29.63 -69.28
N LEU A 170 -13.97 30.53 -69.12
CA LEU A 170 -14.19 31.98 -69.08
C LEU A 170 -14.77 32.52 -70.40
N LEU A 171 -14.31 32.01 -71.54
CA LEU A 171 -14.78 32.43 -72.86
C LEU A 171 -16.19 31.90 -73.17
N THR A 172 -16.45 30.62 -72.88
CA THR A 172 -17.71 29.98 -73.30
C THR A 172 -18.83 30.12 -72.29
N SER A 173 -18.53 30.00 -70.98
CA SER A 173 -19.56 29.91 -69.95
C SER A 173 -19.86 31.25 -69.30
N LEU A 174 -18.87 32.14 -69.26
CA LEU A 174 -19.03 33.52 -68.76
C LEU A 174 -19.11 34.55 -69.88
N GLU A 175 -19.02 34.13 -71.14
CA GLU A 175 -19.14 34.97 -72.34
C GLU A 175 -18.18 36.17 -72.37
N LEU A 176 -17.02 36.05 -71.70
CA LEU A 176 -16.01 37.10 -71.70
C LEU A 176 -15.30 37.18 -73.05
N SER A 177 -14.95 38.39 -73.47
CA SER A 177 -14.16 38.57 -74.69
C SER A 177 -12.73 38.06 -74.49
N LYS A 178 -12.06 37.65 -75.59
CA LYS A 178 -10.65 37.23 -75.53
C LYS A 178 -9.75 38.30 -74.93
N GLU A 179 -10.02 39.56 -75.23
CA GLU A 179 -9.26 40.71 -74.73
C GLU A 179 -9.41 40.89 -73.22
N GLU A 180 -10.58 40.61 -72.66
CA GLU A 180 -10.82 40.64 -71.21
C GLU A 180 -10.14 39.47 -70.51
N VAL A 181 -10.26 38.26 -71.06
CA VAL A 181 -9.64 37.07 -70.48
C VAL A 181 -8.11 37.18 -70.45
N MET A 182 -7.49 37.76 -71.48
CA MET A 182 -6.04 38.02 -71.51
C MET A 182 -5.57 39.02 -70.44
N LYS A 183 -6.46 39.87 -69.91
CA LYS A 183 -6.14 40.79 -68.80
C LYS A 183 -6.20 40.10 -67.43
N ILE A 184 -6.83 38.93 -67.33
CA ILE A 184 -6.96 38.19 -66.09
C ILE A 184 -5.66 37.44 -65.81
N LYS A 185 -4.96 37.83 -64.73
CA LYS A 185 -3.76 37.12 -64.26
C LYS A 185 -4.14 35.93 -63.40
N LEU A 186 -4.06 34.73 -63.98
CA LEU A 186 -4.21 33.46 -63.25
C LEU A 186 -2.92 33.14 -62.49
N CYS A 187 -2.96 33.19 -61.16
CA CYS A 187 -1.79 32.86 -60.33
C CYS A 187 -1.52 31.35 -60.27
N ALA A 188 -2.57 30.56 -60.01
CA ALA A 188 -2.52 29.10 -59.95
C ALA A 188 -3.89 28.52 -60.28
N ALA A 189 -3.92 27.40 -60.97
CA ALA A 189 -5.13 26.64 -61.26
C ALA A 189 -4.84 25.16 -61.07
N HIS A 190 -5.69 24.46 -60.34
CA HIS A 190 -5.54 23.03 -60.07
C HIS A 190 -6.90 22.41 -59.78
N ARG A 191 -7.02 21.08 -60.00
CA ARG A 191 -8.17 20.31 -59.53
C ARG A 191 -8.08 20.11 -58.03
N LEU A 192 -9.19 20.28 -57.34
CA LEU A 192 -9.30 19.87 -55.94
C LEU A 192 -9.20 18.35 -55.85
N ARG A 193 -8.37 17.85 -54.93
CA ARG A 193 -8.27 16.41 -54.69
C ARG A 193 -9.60 15.90 -54.16
N LYS A 194 -9.97 14.67 -54.55
CA LYS A 194 -11.11 13.98 -53.95
C LYS A 194 -10.84 13.84 -52.44
N PRO A 195 -11.85 14.07 -51.59
CA PRO A 195 -11.70 13.83 -50.17
C PRO A 195 -11.28 12.37 -49.96
N VAL A 196 -10.19 12.16 -49.23
CA VAL A 196 -9.80 10.82 -48.79
C VAL A 196 -10.77 10.47 -47.67
N ILE A 197 -11.80 9.70 -48.00
CA ILE A 197 -12.69 9.14 -46.99
C ILE A 197 -11.88 8.01 -46.33
N GLY A 198 -11.36 8.29 -45.14
CA GLY A 198 -10.73 7.30 -44.25
C GLY A 198 -11.76 6.62 -43.38
#